data_AF-A0AAV4IY85-F1
#
_entry.id   AF-A0AAV4IY85-F1
#
_cell.length_a   1.000
_cell.length_b   1.000
_cell.length_c   1.000
_cell.angle_alpha   90.00
_cell.angle_beta   90.00
_cell.angle_gamma   90.00
#
_symmetry.space_group_name_H-M   'P 1'
#
loop_
_entity.id
_entity.type
_entity.pdbx_description
1 polymer ?
#
loop_
_entity_poly.entity_id
_entity_poly.type
_entity_poly.pdbx_seq_one_letter_code
_entity_poly.pdbx_strand_id
1 'polypeptide(L)'
;MELTEKPTETEKDINEEDKKIEVLERRGKELRKKKIKTVIDKVEYTELHKTVKKKRRARTRRKRKEFVLNILEQRKGPKEAQKNRNKKKIAQMKDNNGKKTTDREEILEICKTFYKSLYEKTVPTPTNTRMQSPDTDDVPPFTKSEVRKCLKDMRKNK
;
A
#
# COMPACT_ATOMS: atom_id res chain seq x y z
N MET A 1 -16.44 21.83 -11.31
CA MET A 1 -15.33 22.12 -12.23
C MET A 1 -14.23 21.10 -11.95
N GLU A 2 -14.13 20.08 -12.79
CA GLU A 2 -13.13 19.02 -12.72
C GLU A 2 -11.76 19.60 -13.14
N LEU A 3 -10.81 19.65 -12.21
CA LEU A 3 -9.41 19.91 -12.54
C LEU A 3 -8.80 18.57 -12.97
N THR A 4 -8.99 18.20 -14.23
CA THR A 4 -8.16 17.19 -14.87
C THR A 4 -6.74 17.75 -14.96
N GLU A 5 -5.88 17.38 -14.00
CA GLU A 5 -4.47 17.76 -13.98
C GLU A 5 -3.81 17.19 -15.26
N LYS A 6 -3.74 18.02 -16.31
CA LYS A 6 -2.94 17.72 -17.49
C LYS A 6 -1.51 17.43 -17.02
N PRO A 7 -0.87 16.36 -17.52
CA PRO A 7 0.51 16.06 -17.14
C PRO A 7 1.37 17.28 -17.44
N THR A 8 2.08 17.75 -16.42
CA THR A 8 3.00 18.88 -16.52
C THR A 8 4.05 18.58 -17.58
N GLU A 9 4.55 19.59 -18.29
CA GLU A 9 5.49 19.41 -19.42
C GLU A 9 6.71 18.56 -19.03
N THR A 10 7.15 18.68 -17.78
CA THR A 10 8.21 17.88 -17.17
C THR A 10 7.88 16.38 -17.09
N GLU A 11 6.63 16.00 -16.86
CA GLU A 11 6.21 14.59 -16.83
C GLU A 11 6.20 13.94 -18.21
N LYS A 12 5.85 14.70 -19.25
CA LYS A 12 5.90 14.22 -20.65
C LYS A 12 7.34 13.93 -21.07
N ASP A 13 8.26 14.83 -20.75
CA ASP A 13 9.69 14.67 -21.05
C ASP A 13 10.32 13.46 -20.35
N ILE A 14 9.97 13.22 -19.09
CA ILE A 14 10.43 12.03 -18.34
C ILE A 14 9.93 10.75 -19.02
N ASN A 15 8.68 10.75 -19.48
CA ASN A 15 8.06 9.59 -20.11
C ASN A 15 8.70 9.27 -21.46
N GLU A 16 9.10 10.30 -22.23
CA GLU A 16 9.88 10.10 -23.45
C GLU A 16 11.30 9.58 -23.19
N GLU A 17 11.99 10.11 -22.17
CA GLU A 17 13.30 9.58 -21.75
C GLU A 17 13.20 8.11 -21.33
N ASP A 18 12.12 7.73 -20.66
CA ASP A 18 11.85 6.36 -20.23
C ASP A 18 11.68 5.42 -21.41
N LYS A 19 10.90 5.82 -22.43
CA LYS A 19 10.78 5.08 -23.70
C LYS A 19 12.13 4.94 -24.40
N LYS A 20 12.95 6.00 -24.43
CA LYS A 20 14.29 5.97 -25.04
C LYS A 20 15.24 5.01 -24.29
N ILE A 21 15.17 4.95 -22.97
CA ILE A 21 15.94 3.98 -22.16
C ILE A 21 15.47 2.55 -22.44
N GLU A 22 14.16 2.33 -22.54
CA GLU A 22 13.58 1.01 -22.79
C GLU A 22 14.00 0.44 -24.15
N VAL A 23 14.01 1.27 -25.20
CA VAL A 23 14.50 0.88 -26.53
C VAL A 23 15.97 0.41 -26.47
N LEU A 24 16.83 1.13 -25.75
CA LEU A 24 18.23 0.74 -25.58
C LEU A 24 18.40 -0.55 -24.77
N GLU A 25 17.54 -0.77 -23.78
CA GLU A 25 17.52 -2.02 -23.02
C GLU A 25 17.06 -3.20 -23.86
N ARG A 26 16.07 -3.00 -24.75
CA ARG A 26 15.62 -4.01 -25.70
C ARG A 26 16.76 -4.40 -26.64
N ARG A 27 17.46 -3.42 -27.22
CA ARG A 27 18.67 -3.64 -28.03
C ARG A 27 19.75 -4.41 -27.26
N GLY A 28 19.98 -4.07 -25.99
CA GLY A 28 20.95 -4.78 -25.14
C GLY A 28 20.56 -6.23 -24.85
N LYS A 29 19.27 -6.50 -24.68
CA LYS A 29 18.75 -7.86 -24.54
C LYS A 29 18.91 -8.66 -25.84
N GLU A 30 18.69 -8.04 -27.00
CA GLU A 30 18.89 -8.69 -28.30
C GLU A 30 20.35 -9.05 -28.55
N LEU A 31 21.30 -8.15 -28.25
CA LEU A 31 22.74 -8.44 -28.32
C LEU A 31 23.14 -9.59 -27.39
N ARG A 32 22.56 -9.65 -26.19
CA ARG A 32 22.79 -10.77 -25.26
C ARG A 32 22.21 -12.09 -25.80
N LYS A 33 21.03 -12.06 -26.42
CA LYS A 33 20.37 -13.25 -27.01
C LYS A 33 21.15 -13.83 -28.19
N LYS A 34 21.75 -12.97 -29.03
CA LYS A 34 22.54 -13.40 -30.19
C LYS A 34 23.81 -14.19 -29.85
N LYS A 35 24.15 -14.28 -28.54
CA LYS A 35 25.43 -14.78 -27.98
C LYS A 35 26.58 -13.98 -28.56
N ILE A 36 27.23 -13.19 -27.72
CA ILE A 36 28.32 -12.30 -28.14
C ILE A 36 29.48 -13.15 -28.67
N LYS A 37 29.68 -13.16 -30.00
CA LYS A 37 30.67 -14.00 -30.68
C LYS A 37 31.94 -13.23 -31.02
N THR A 38 31.80 -11.97 -31.47
CA THR A 38 32.94 -11.16 -31.90
C THR A 38 33.42 -10.20 -30.81
N VAL A 39 34.65 -9.71 -30.95
CA VAL A 39 35.19 -8.64 -30.07
C VAL A 39 34.39 -7.35 -30.25
N ILE A 40 33.93 -7.06 -31.46
CA ILE A 40 33.11 -5.89 -31.79
C ILE A 40 31.78 -5.94 -31.03
N ASP A 41 31.11 -7.09 -31.02
CA ASP A 41 29.85 -7.28 -30.27
C ASP A 41 30.04 -7.07 -28.75
N LYS A 42 31.21 -7.46 -28.20
CA LYS A 42 31.55 -7.21 -26.79
C LYS A 42 31.65 -5.72 -26.52
N VAL A 43 32.36 -4.99 -27.38
CA VAL A 43 32.52 -3.53 -27.27
C VAL A 43 31.16 -2.85 -27.35
N GLU A 44 30.37 -3.14 -28.38
CA GLU A 44 29.03 -2.55 -28.58
C GLU A 44 28.13 -2.80 -27.37
N TYR A 45 28.11 -4.04 -26.85
CA TYR A 45 27.33 -4.36 -25.66
C TYR A 45 27.80 -3.57 -24.42
N THR A 46 29.11 -3.46 -24.20
CA THR A 46 29.65 -2.72 -23.05
C THR A 46 29.35 -1.23 -23.12
N GLU A 47 29.43 -0.63 -24.30
CA GLU A 47 29.09 0.78 -24.52
C GLU A 47 27.59 1.02 -24.33
N LEU A 48 26.76 0.16 -24.89
CA LEU A 48 25.31 0.21 -24.70
C LEU A 48 24.93 0.09 -23.22
N HIS A 49 25.57 -0.82 -22.48
CA HIS A 49 25.32 -0.97 -21.04
C HIS A 49 25.76 0.26 -20.24
N LYS A 50 26.91 0.85 -20.57
CA LYS A 50 27.40 2.09 -19.96
C LYS A 50 26.43 3.25 -20.21
N THR A 51 25.94 3.39 -21.45
CA THR A 51 25.01 4.47 -21.82
C THR A 51 23.67 4.31 -21.11
N VAL A 52 23.10 3.10 -21.05
CA VAL A 52 21.87 2.81 -20.29
C VAL A 52 22.04 3.15 -18.82
N LYS A 53 23.14 2.73 -18.18
CA LYS A 53 23.44 3.07 -16.78
C LYS A 53 23.56 4.58 -16.56
N LYS A 54 24.25 5.29 -17.46
CA LYS A 54 24.41 6.76 -17.38
C LYS A 54 23.05 7.46 -17.49
N LYS A 55 22.20 7.06 -18.44
CA LYS A 55 20.84 7.59 -18.60
C LYS A 55 19.95 7.31 -17.37
N ARG A 56 19.98 6.09 -16.83
CA ARG A 56 19.24 5.74 -15.59
C ARG A 56 19.67 6.62 -14.41
N ARG A 57 20.98 6.83 -14.22
CA ARG A 57 21.50 7.70 -13.15
C ARG A 57 21.03 9.15 -13.31
N ALA A 58 21.11 9.69 -14.54
CA ALA A 58 20.65 11.04 -14.84
C ALA A 58 19.14 11.19 -14.56
N ARG A 59 18.32 10.27 -15.05
CA ARG A 59 16.88 10.20 -14.78
C ARG A 59 16.57 10.16 -13.29
N THR A 60 17.25 9.30 -12.52
CA THR A 60 17.05 9.22 -11.06
C THR A 60 17.40 10.53 -10.37
N ARG A 61 18.50 11.19 -10.77
CA ARG A 61 18.89 12.50 -10.22
C ARG A 61 17.84 13.56 -10.53
N ARG A 62 17.35 13.62 -11.77
CA ARG A 62 16.30 14.53 -12.21
C ARG A 62 15.02 14.35 -11.37
N LYS A 63 14.49 13.12 -11.28
CA LYS A 63 13.30 12.82 -10.45
C LYS A 63 13.47 13.21 -8.99
N ARG A 64 14.67 13.02 -8.42
CA ARG A 64 14.96 13.44 -7.04
C ARG A 64 15.01 14.96 -6.90
N LYS A 65 15.59 15.66 -7.88
CA LYS A 65 15.63 17.12 -7.91
C LYS A 65 14.22 17.71 -7.98
N GLU A 66 13.39 17.23 -8.92
CA GLU A 66 11.98 17.62 -9.04
C GLU A 66 11.20 17.36 -7.75
N PHE A 67 11.40 16.20 -7.12
CA PHE A 67 10.79 15.92 -5.82
C PHE A 67 11.17 16.95 -4.74
N VAL A 68 12.45 17.35 -4.66
CA VAL A 68 12.90 18.36 -3.70
C VAL A 68 12.32 19.74 -4.04
N LEU A 69 12.27 20.13 -5.33
CA LEU A 69 11.66 21.38 -5.76
C LEU A 69 10.18 21.44 -5.37
N ASN A 70 9.42 20.37 -5.63
CA ASN A 70 8.01 20.29 -5.24
C ASN A 70 7.81 20.38 -3.71
N ILE A 71 8.74 19.86 -2.91
CA ILE A 71 8.71 20.01 -1.45
C ILE A 71 8.89 21.47 -1.04
N LEU A 72 9.86 22.16 -1.65
CA LEU A 72 10.16 23.56 -1.38
C LEU A 72 8.97 24.46 -1.77
N GLU A 73 8.38 24.23 -2.94
CA GLU A 73 7.19 24.96 -3.42
C GLU A 73 5.99 24.78 -2.49
N GLN A 74 5.76 23.55 -2.02
CA GLN A 74 4.65 23.25 -1.11
C GLN A 74 4.91 23.67 0.35
N ARG A 75 6.10 24.22 0.66
CA ARG A 75 6.55 24.59 2.02
C ARG A 75 6.35 23.48 3.07
N LYS A 76 6.40 22.21 2.64
CA LYS A 76 6.23 21.05 3.52
C LYS A 76 7.57 20.56 4.03
N GLY A 77 7.59 19.98 5.23
CA GLY A 77 8.79 19.33 5.74
C GLY A 77 9.16 18.09 4.90
N PRO A 78 10.45 17.79 4.65
CA PRO A 78 10.88 16.61 3.87
C PRO A 78 10.31 15.28 4.42
N LYS A 79 10.20 15.18 5.76
CA LYS A 79 9.65 14.01 6.45
C LYS A 79 8.16 13.78 6.11
N GLU A 80 7.38 14.85 6.00
CA GLU A 80 5.94 14.75 5.68
C GLU A 80 5.72 14.38 4.21
N ALA A 81 6.51 14.96 3.31
CA ALA A 81 6.48 14.61 1.90
C ALA A 81 6.84 13.13 1.67
N GLN A 82 7.84 12.61 2.39
CA GLN A 82 8.22 11.21 2.33
C GLN A 82 7.15 10.28 2.93
N LYS A 83 6.50 10.67 4.02
CA LYS A 83 5.37 9.92 4.62
C LYS A 83 4.22 9.76 3.64
N ASN A 84 3.91 10.80 2.86
CA ASN A 84 2.84 10.74 1.85
C ASN A 84 3.22 9.90 0.63
N ARG A 85 4.49 9.83 0.26
CA ARG A 85 4.98 9.01 -0.86
C ARG A 85 4.85 7.50 -0.61
N ASN A 86 4.99 7.06 0.65
CA ASN A 86 4.95 5.65 1.04
C ASN A 86 3.54 5.13 1.34
N LYS A 87 2.50 5.97 1.27
CA LYS A 87 1.12 5.53 1.45
C LYS A 87 0.73 4.66 0.26
N LYS A 88 0.44 3.38 0.51
CA LYS A 88 -0.13 2.48 -0.49
C LYS A 88 -1.48 3.06 -0.92
N LYS A 89 -1.59 3.44 -2.20
CA LYS A 89 -2.88 3.85 -2.78
C LYS A 89 -3.73 2.60 -2.99
N ILE A 90 -5.04 2.73 -2.81
CA ILE A 90 -6.00 1.69 -3.18
C ILE A 90 -5.94 1.57 -4.71
N ALA A 91 -5.48 0.42 -5.20
CA ALA A 91 -5.30 0.19 -6.64
C ALA A 91 -6.62 -0.21 -7.34
N GLN A 92 -7.52 -0.84 -6.59
CA GLN A 92 -8.80 -1.32 -7.09
C GLN A 92 -9.75 -1.48 -5.90
N MET A 93 -11.03 -1.17 -6.11
CA MET A 93 -12.08 -1.42 -5.12
C MET A 93 -13.29 -2.07 -5.80
N LYS A 94 -14.11 -2.77 -5.01
CA LYS A 94 -15.39 -3.30 -5.46
C LYS A 94 -16.48 -2.38 -4.97
N ASP A 95 -17.45 -2.11 -5.84
CA ASP A 95 -18.69 -1.45 -5.48
C ASP A 95 -19.65 -2.44 -4.79
N ASN A 96 -20.75 -1.94 -4.22
CA ASN A 96 -21.78 -2.72 -3.54
C ASN A 96 -22.41 -3.78 -4.44
N ASN A 97 -22.39 -3.57 -5.77
CA ASN A 97 -22.85 -4.52 -6.78
C ASN A 97 -21.77 -5.54 -7.21
N GLY A 98 -20.61 -5.55 -6.55
CA GLY A 98 -19.49 -6.45 -6.85
C GLY A 98 -18.65 -6.08 -8.08
N LYS A 99 -19.02 -5.00 -8.80
CA LYS A 99 -18.23 -4.47 -9.93
C LYS A 99 -16.92 -3.87 -9.43
N LYS A 100 -15.81 -4.24 -10.08
CA LYS A 100 -14.48 -3.72 -9.74
C LYS A 100 -14.21 -2.41 -10.49
N THR A 101 -13.73 -1.40 -9.77
CA THR A 101 -13.33 -0.10 -10.32
C THR A 101 -11.88 0.20 -9.94
N THR A 102 -11.14 0.79 -10.88
CA THR A 102 -9.75 1.23 -10.70
C THR A 102 -9.62 2.74 -10.75
N ASP A 103 -10.70 3.44 -11.14
CA ASP A 103 -10.72 4.89 -11.18
C ASP A 103 -10.77 5.48 -9.77
N ARG A 104 -10.00 6.55 -9.57
CA ARG A 104 -9.77 7.11 -8.23
C ARG A 104 -10.99 7.85 -7.71
N GLU A 105 -11.73 8.52 -8.58
CA GLU A 105 -12.92 9.27 -8.21
C GLU A 105 -14.05 8.32 -7.84
N GLU A 106 -14.25 7.27 -8.65
CA GLU A 106 -15.19 6.18 -8.34
C GLU A 106 -14.86 5.50 -7.01
N ILE A 107 -13.59 5.16 -6.75
CA ILE A 107 -13.17 4.56 -5.46
C ILE A 107 -13.51 5.48 -4.29
N LEU A 108 -13.29 6.78 -4.43
CA LEU A 108 -13.56 7.76 -3.39
C LEU A 108 -15.07 7.86 -3.09
N GLU A 109 -15.89 7.80 -4.14
CA GLU A 109 -17.35 7.84 -4.01
C GLU A 109 -17.89 6.56 -3.36
N ILE A 110 -17.36 5.38 -3.70
CA ILE A 110 -17.72 4.13 -3.02
C ILE A 110 -17.31 4.18 -1.53
N CYS A 111 -16.13 4.73 -1.20
CA CYS A 111 -15.74 4.91 0.21
C CYS A 111 -16.71 5.83 0.95
N LYS A 112 -17.09 6.97 0.36
CA LYS A 112 -18.04 7.91 0.96
C LYS A 112 -19.38 7.24 1.21
N THR A 113 -19.95 6.57 0.21
CA THR A 113 -21.25 5.89 0.33
C THR A 113 -21.21 4.77 1.37
N PHE A 114 -20.13 3.99 1.41
CA PHE A 114 -19.91 2.98 2.44
C PHE A 114 -19.93 3.57 3.86
N TYR A 115 -19.09 4.59 4.13
CA TYR A 115 -19.04 5.20 5.46
C TYR A 115 -20.32 5.94 5.82
N LYS A 116 -20.96 6.60 4.86
CA LYS A 116 -22.28 7.21 5.04
C LYS A 116 -23.30 6.16 5.50
N SER A 117 -23.37 5.01 4.81
CA SER A 117 -24.27 3.92 5.18
C SER A 117 -23.93 3.29 6.55
N LEU A 118 -22.65 3.27 6.94
CA LEU A 118 -22.19 2.71 8.20
C LEU A 118 -22.61 3.59 9.38
N TYR A 119 -22.50 4.91 9.23
CA TYR A 119 -22.80 5.87 10.31
C TYR A 119 -24.25 6.37 10.30
N GLU A 120 -24.97 6.29 9.16
CA GLU A 120 -26.41 6.56 9.10
C GLU A 120 -27.24 5.43 9.73
N LYS A 121 -26.71 4.20 9.76
CA LYS A 121 -27.31 3.12 10.54
C LYS A 121 -27.08 3.37 12.04
N THR A 122 -27.89 4.25 12.61
CA THR A 122 -28.15 4.30 14.05
C THR A 122 -28.97 3.07 14.43
N VAL A 123 -28.35 1.89 14.39
CA VAL A 123 -28.81 0.85 15.32
C VAL A 123 -28.44 1.42 16.68
N PRO A 124 -29.39 1.71 17.59
CA PRO A 124 -29.02 2.00 18.96
C PRO A 124 -28.18 0.81 19.41
N THR A 125 -26.89 1.02 19.67
CA THR A 125 -26.11 0.06 20.45
C THR A 125 -26.98 -0.26 21.65
N PRO A 126 -27.42 -1.51 21.85
CA PRO A 126 -28.24 -1.84 23.00
C PRO A 126 -27.44 -1.36 24.22
N THR A 127 -27.98 -0.35 24.90
CA THR A 127 -27.39 0.23 26.10
C THR A 127 -27.34 -0.87 27.14
N ASN A 128 -26.26 -1.64 27.18
CA ASN A 128 -25.95 -2.65 28.21
C ASN A 128 -27.21 -3.21 28.89
N THR A 129 -28.16 -3.71 28.12
CA THR A 129 -29.11 -4.68 28.66
C THR A 129 -28.27 -5.92 28.82
N ARG A 130 -27.64 -5.98 30.01
CA ARG A 130 -27.15 -7.15 30.70
C ARG A 130 -27.54 -8.38 29.90
N MET A 131 -26.59 -8.96 29.17
CA MET A 131 -26.76 -10.28 28.60
C MET A 131 -27.05 -11.23 29.76
N GLN A 132 -28.32 -11.34 30.12
CA GLN A 132 -28.86 -12.51 30.76
C GLN A 132 -29.23 -13.42 29.60
N SER A 133 -28.22 -14.02 28.98
CA SER A 133 -28.44 -15.30 28.32
C SER A 133 -28.94 -16.26 29.40
N PRO A 134 -30.09 -16.92 29.23
CA PRO A 134 -30.55 -17.99 30.11
C PRO A 134 -29.90 -19.33 29.71
N ASP A 135 -28.60 -19.29 29.38
CA ASP A 135 -27.75 -20.47 29.26
C ASP A 135 -26.86 -20.41 30.51
N THR A 136 -27.22 -21.02 31.63
CA THR A 136 -26.89 -22.42 31.93
C THR A 136 -25.50 -22.80 31.41
N ASP A 137 -24.47 -22.06 31.83
CA ASP A 137 -23.18 -22.71 32.02
C ASP A 137 -23.45 -23.89 32.98
N ASP A 138 -23.31 -25.12 32.47
CA ASP A 138 -23.42 -26.37 33.22
C ASP A 138 -22.25 -26.47 34.21
N VAL A 139 -22.30 -25.60 35.21
CA VAL A 139 -21.35 -25.54 36.31
C VAL A 139 -21.95 -26.38 37.42
N PRO A 140 -21.40 -27.58 37.68
CA PRO A 140 -21.92 -28.41 38.75
C PRO A 140 -21.80 -27.66 40.08
N PRO A 141 -22.84 -27.69 40.93
CA PRO A 141 -22.80 -27.01 42.21
C PRO A 141 -21.74 -27.66 43.11
N PHE A 142 -20.96 -26.84 43.82
CA PHE A 142 -19.94 -27.33 44.74
C PHE A 142 -20.54 -28.29 45.78
N THR A 143 -19.93 -29.46 45.92
CA THR A 143 -20.36 -30.44 46.92
C THR A 143 -19.83 -30.07 48.30
N LYS A 144 -20.61 -30.36 49.36
CA LYS A 144 -20.18 -30.10 50.76
C LYS A 144 -18.87 -30.82 51.10
N SER A 145 -18.58 -31.94 50.45
CA SER A 145 -17.32 -32.70 50.56
C SER A 145 -16.13 -31.93 50.00
N GLU A 146 -16.25 -31.31 48.82
CA GLU A 146 -15.19 -30.50 48.21
C GLU A 146 -14.85 -29.30 49.09
N VAL A 147 -15.87 -28.58 49.58
CA VAL A 147 -15.68 -27.43 50.47
C VAL A 147 -14.95 -27.84 51.76
N ARG A 148 -15.33 -28.96 52.37
CA ARG A 148 -14.68 -29.46 53.60
C ARG A 148 -13.25 -29.93 53.35
N LYS A 149 -12.97 -30.51 52.19
CA LYS A 149 -11.62 -30.95 51.80
C LYS A 149 -10.72 -29.73 51.59
N CYS A 150 -11.17 -28.74 50.82
CA CYS A 150 -10.44 -27.48 50.64
C CYS A 150 -10.16 -26.76 51.97
N LEU A 151 -11.15 -26.68 52.87
CA LEU A 151 -10.94 -26.08 54.20
C LEU A 151 -9.94 -26.85 55.07
N LYS A 152 -9.92 -28.19 54.98
CA LYS A 152 -8.91 -29.02 55.67
C LYS A 152 -7.52 -28.83 55.08
N ASP A 153 -7.41 -28.75 53.76
CA ASP A 153 -6.14 -28.54 53.06
C ASP A 153 -5.58 -27.13 53.36
N MET A 154 -6.44 -26.11 53.42
CA MET A 154 -6.07 -24.76 53.88
C MET A 154 -5.64 -24.72 55.35
N ARG A 155 -6.14 -25.61 56.21
CA ARG A 155 -5.77 -25.64 57.63
C ARG A 155 -4.50 -26.43 57.90
N LYS A 156 -4.08 -27.31 56.98
CA LYS A 156 -2.90 -28.17 57.11
C LYS A 156 -1.60 -27.54 56.59
N ASN A 157 -1.68 -26.37 55.94
CA ASN A 157 -0.56 -25.59 55.39
C ASN A 157 -0.77 -24.12 55.81
N LYS A 158 0.07 -23.47 56.64
CA LYS A 158 1.37 -22.88 56.24
C LYS A 158 1.59 -22.81 54.74
#